data_AF-S9QB85-F1
#
_entry.id   AF-S9QB85-F1
#
_cell.length_a   1.000
_cell.length_b   1.000
_cell.length_c   1.000
_cell.angle_alpha   90.00
_cell.angle_beta   90.00
_cell.angle_gamma   90.00
#
_symmetry.space_group_name_H-M   'P 1'
#
loop_
_entity.id
_entity.type
_entity.pdbx_description
1 polymer ?
#
loop_
_entity_poly.entity_id
_entity_poly.type
_entity_poly.pdbx_seq_one_letter_code
_entity_poly.pdbx_strand_id
1 'polypeptide(L)'
;MVDARIIPLRRHEDGRGSGQADKARGEWVLFACSSSNLSKGGFQRLEAICAAATERPHMLIRLEDMGQSLFEAMDEMRRGGAGTIRLQPIGLPFPESLLSWLPGVLAHWKSRPVNAGISVSLGPEPSRAASGPAGMLRELLDAPSASLAGVPPALGKPGWDSPPDFDFHLLVCTGPRCQMRDAASLSHVLKAECAAAGIAKRCLTTTTGCIYPCNKGPVVAVYPQGDWFRVPDRTAARRLVHEVLCAGRNLPDLQFHSARRARADH
;
A
#
# COMPACT_ATOMS: atom_id res chain seq x y z
N MET A 1 17.99 -5.65 -16.89
CA MET A 1 17.73 -6.99 -16.32
C MET A 1 18.04 -6.96 -14.82
N VAL A 2 17.09 -6.51 -14.01
CA VAL A 2 16.99 -6.70 -12.56
C VAL A 2 15.50 -6.53 -12.26
N ASP A 3 14.78 -7.61 -11.96
CA ASP A 3 13.55 -7.55 -11.18
C ASP A 3 13.21 -8.93 -10.63
N ALA A 4 13.95 -9.30 -9.59
CA ALA A 4 13.65 -10.47 -8.80
C ALA A 4 12.96 -9.99 -7.53
N ARG A 5 11.63 -10.13 -7.52
CA ARG A 5 10.81 -10.23 -6.32
C ARG A 5 11.45 -11.28 -5.41
N ILE A 6 12.25 -10.86 -4.45
CA ILE A 6 13.04 -11.77 -3.62
C ILE A 6 12.78 -11.43 -2.17
N ILE A 7 12.14 -12.39 -1.48
CA ILE A 7 12.58 -12.82 -0.15
C ILE A 7 13.93 -13.52 -0.37
N PRO A 8 15.09 -12.99 0.05
CA PRO A 8 16.27 -13.81 0.14
C PRO A 8 16.15 -14.50 1.48
N LEU A 9 15.60 -15.71 1.45
CA LEU A 9 15.87 -16.69 2.48
C LEU A 9 17.40 -16.81 2.51
N ARG A 10 18.08 -16.27 3.54
CA ARG A 10 19.51 -16.51 3.73
C ARG A 10 19.68 -18.02 3.84
N ARG A 11 20.10 -18.66 2.75
CA ARG A 11 20.68 -19.99 2.80
C ARG A 11 21.97 -19.85 3.59
N HIS A 12 22.00 -20.54 4.71
CA HIS A 12 23.22 -20.83 5.44
C HIS A 12 24.09 -21.67 4.50
N GLU A 13 25.15 -21.12 3.93
CA GLU A 13 26.19 -21.90 3.26
C GLU A 13 27.35 -22.14 4.25
N ASP A 14 27.45 -23.41 4.65
CA ASP A 14 28.59 -24.20 5.09
C ASP A 14 29.56 -23.63 6.14
N GLY A 15 29.16 -23.81 7.40
CA GLY A 15 30.08 -24.13 8.50
C GLY A 15 29.55 -25.36 9.22
N ARG A 16 30.27 -26.49 9.13
CA ARG A 16 29.91 -27.77 9.77
C ARG A 16 29.62 -27.57 11.26
N GLY A 17 28.37 -27.77 11.65
CA GLY A 17 27.94 -27.75 13.05
C GLY A 17 26.57 -28.39 13.16
N SER A 18 26.53 -29.65 13.57
CA SER A 18 25.32 -30.41 13.86
C SER A 18 24.48 -29.72 14.94
N GLY A 19 23.48 -28.92 14.53
CA GLY A 19 22.52 -28.27 15.44
C GLY A 19 21.38 -27.49 14.77
N GLN A 20 21.17 -27.66 13.45
CA GLN A 20 20.45 -26.67 12.62
C GLN A 20 19.07 -27.10 12.10
N ALA A 21 18.38 -28.01 12.80
CA ALA A 21 16.98 -28.37 12.47
C ALA A 21 15.94 -27.63 13.33
N ASP A 22 16.35 -26.97 14.43
CA ASP A 22 15.41 -26.38 15.41
C ASP A 22 15.29 -24.84 15.33
N LYS A 23 16.20 -24.17 14.61
CA LYS A 23 16.20 -22.69 14.46
C LYS A 23 15.17 -22.13 13.47
N ALA A 24 14.42 -22.98 12.75
CA ALA A 24 13.40 -22.56 11.79
C ALA A 24 11.99 -22.35 12.39
N ARG A 25 11.81 -22.58 13.70
CA ARG A 25 10.53 -22.41 14.42
C ARG A 25 10.39 -21.06 15.17
N GLY A 26 11.28 -20.10 14.93
CA GLY A 26 11.23 -18.77 15.54
C GLY A 26 10.06 -17.90 15.05
N GLU A 27 9.77 -16.81 15.76
CA GLU A 27 8.83 -15.77 15.32
C GLU A 27 9.37 -15.05 14.06
N TRP A 28 8.60 -15.03 12.97
CA TRP A 28 8.90 -14.26 11.75
C TRP A 28 8.29 -12.87 11.87
N VAL A 29 8.92 -11.85 11.28
CA VAL A 29 8.50 -10.45 11.43
C VAL A 29 8.02 -9.87 10.11
N LEU A 30 6.74 -9.53 10.01
CA LEU A 30 6.20 -8.72 8.93
C LEU A 30 6.17 -7.26 9.38
N PHE A 31 7.12 -6.45 8.92
CA PHE A 31 7.09 -5.02 9.12
C PHE A 31 6.04 -4.38 8.21
N ALA A 32 5.26 -3.45 8.75
CA ALA A 32 4.24 -2.73 7.99
C ALA A 32 4.37 -1.23 8.20
N CYS A 33 4.54 -0.46 7.12
CA CYS A 33 4.53 0.99 7.14
C CYS A 33 3.27 1.57 6.49
N SER A 34 2.87 2.77 6.92
CA SER A 34 1.89 3.60 6.23
C SER A 34 2.54 4.94 5.87
N SER A 35 2.86 5.11 4.58
CA SER A 35 3.40 6.35 4.03
C SER A 35 3.08 6.44 2.52
N SER A 36 2.04 7.21 2.18
CA SER A 36 1.56 7.39 0.80
C SER A 36 2.57 8.07 -0.13
N ASN A 37 3.48 8.88 0.41
CA ASN A 37 4.49 9.62 -0.35
C ASN A 37 5.89 8.97 -0.29
N LEU A 38 5.98 7.72 0.13
CA LEU A 38 7.25 7.00 0.22
C LEU A 38 7.79 6.68 -1.17
N SER A 39 8.92 7.30 -1.52
CA SER A 39 9.62 7.01 -2.77
C SER A 39 10.26 5.63 -2.76
N LYS A 40 10.59 5.08 -3.94
CA LYS A 40 11.33 3.81 -4.07
C LYS A 40 12.63 3.81 -3.25
N GLY A 41 13.43 4.87 -3.34
CA GLY A 41 14.67 4.99 -2.57
C GLY A 41 14.43 5.12 -1.06
N GLY A 42 13.34 5.75 -0.65
CA GLY A 42 12.92 5.79 0.74
C GLY A 42 12.52 4.40 1.26
N PHE A 43 11.75 3.64 0.46
CA PHE A 43 11.36 2.27 0.79
C PHE A 43 12.59 1.37 0.94
N GLN A 44 13.56 1.45 0.03
CA GLN A 44 14.82 0.69 0.12
C GLN A 44 15.63 1.00 1.39
N ARG A 45 15.68 2.27 1.81
CA ARG A 45 16.30 2.62 3.10
C ARG A 45 15.54 2.01 4.28
N LEU A 46 14.20 1.98 4.21
CA LEU A 46 13.38 1.36 5.24
C LEU A 46 13.60 -0.16 5.31
N GLU A 47 13.73 -0.83 4.17
CA GLU A 47 14.11 -2.25 4.09
C GLU A 47 15.46 -2.51 4.79
N ALA A 48 16.48 -1.68 4.51
CA ALA A 48 17.79 -1.80 5.16
C ALA A 48 17.72 -1.60 6.68
N ILE A 49 16.91 -0.63 7.15
CA ILE A 49 16.68 -0.40 8.58
C ILE A 49 16.00 -1.61 9.23
N CYS A 50 14.97 -2.19 8.59
CA CYS A 50 14.30 -3.40 9.08
C CYS A 50 15.26 -4.60 9.15
N ALA A 51 16.11 -4.77 8.13
CA ALA A 51 17.09 -5.84 8.07
C ALA A 51 18.18 -5.70 9.14
N ALA A 52 18.60 -4.48 9.47
CA ALA A 52 19.54 -4.22 10.56
C ALA A 52 18.92 -4.44 11.96
N ALA A 53 17.59 -4.31 12.08
CA ALA A 53 16.89 -4.39 13.36
C ALA A 53 16.65 -5.83 13.86
N THR A 54 16.80 -6.85 13.02
CA THR A 54 16.55 -8.24 13.44
C THR A 54 17.25 -9.30 12.59
N GLU A 55 17.71 -10.37 13.24
CA GLU A 55 18.17 -11.59 12.56
C GLU A 55 17.02 -12.56 12.21
N ARG A 56 15.80 -12.28 12.68
CA ARG A 56 14.61 -13.11 12.40
C ARG A 56 14.25 -13.02 10.91
N PRO A 57 13.70 -14.09 10.31
CA PRO A 57 13.11 -14.00 8.97
C PRO A 57 12.07 -12.87 8.94
N HIS A 58 12.17 -11.99 7.95
CA HIS A 58 11.33 -10.80 7.90
C HIS A 58 10.96 -10.38 6.48
N MET A 59 9.95 -9.54 6.39
CA MET A 59 9.50 -8.88 5.18
C MET A 59 9.01 -7.48 5.54
N LEU A 60 9.10 -6.54 4.60
CA LEU A 60 8.51 -5.21 4.72
C LEU A 60 7.40 -5.05 3.69
N ILE A 61 6.22 -4.59 4.14
CA ILE A 61 5.16 -4.12 3.26
C ILE A 61 4.80 -2.67 3.55
N ARG A 62 4.28 -2.00 2.51
CA ARG A 62 3.54 -0.76 2.66
C ARG A 62 2.05 -1.09 2.60
N LEU A 63 1.29 -0.62 3.58
CA LEU A 63 -0.14 -0.95 3.68
C LEU A 63 -0.98 -0.31 2.57
N GLU A 64 -0.59 0.87 2.09
CA GLU A 64 -1.18 1.60 0.97
C GLU A 64 -0.31 1.59 -0.30
N ASP A 65 -0.92 2.04 -1.39
CA ASP A 65 -0.26 2.24 -2.70
C ASP A 65 0.38 0.93 -3.24
N MET A 66 1.31 1.00 -4.19
CA MET A 66 1.94 -0.17 -4.84
C MET A 66 2.67 -1.08 -3.86
N GLY A 67 2.60 -2.39 -4.12
CA GLY A 67 3.33 -3.42 -3.38
C GLY A 67 2.50 -4.69 -3.21
N GLN A 68 3.04 -5.62 -2.43
CA GLN A 68 2.31 -6.81 -2.01
C GLN A 68 1.26 -6.44 -0.95
N SER A 69 0.07 -7.01 -1.05
CA SER A 69 -0.97 -6.80 -0.03
C SER A 69 -0.60 -7.49 1.29
N LEU A 70 -1.22 -7.06 2.40
CA LEU A 70 -0.98 -7.70 3.70
C LEU A 70 -1.26 -9.21 3.67
N PHE A 71 -2.34 -9.65 3.03
CA PHE A 71 -2.68 -11.07 2.96
C PHE A 71 -1.73 -11.85 2.06
N GLU A 72 -1.33 -11.29 0.92
CA GLU A 72 -0.33 -11.92 0.05
C GLU A 72 1.00 -12.12 0.80
N ALA A 73 1.45 -11.12 1.56
CA ALA A 73 2.68 -11.19 2.35
C ALA A 73 2.61 -12.25 3.46
N MET A 74 1.49 -12.29 4.18
CA MET A 74 1.27 -13.32 5.21
C MET A 74 1.16 -14.73 4.60
N ASP A 75 0.48 -14.87 3.46
CA ASP A 75 0.38 -16.13 2.72
C ASP A 75 1.74 -16.59 2.18
N GLU A 76 2.61 -15.64 1.79
CA GLU A 76 3.99 -15.93 1.41
C GLU A 76 4.84 -16.39 2.59
N MET A 77 4.78 -15.71 3.74
CA MET A 77 5.47 -16.16 4.96
C MET A 77 5.02 -17.56 5.39
N ARG A 78 3.71 -17.83 5.36
CA ARG A 78 3.17 -19.17 5.65
C ARG A 78 3.72 -20.22 4.68
N ARG A 79 3.71 -19.95 3.36
CA ARG A 79 4.29 -20.86 2.36
C ARG A 79 5.80 -21.07 2.56
N GLY A 80 6.48 -20.07 3.09
CA GLY A 80 7.89 -20.15 3.51
C GLY A 80 8.14 -20.96 4.78
N GLY A 81 7.09 -21.41 5.48
CA GLY A 81 7.19 -22.23 6.69
C GLY A 81 7.07 -21.47 8.01
N ALA A 82 6.65 -20.21 7.99
CA ALA A 82 6.42 -19.45 9.23
C ALA A 82 5.34 -20.11 10.10
N GLY A 83 5.70 -20.55 11.30
CA GLY A 83 4.74 -21.03 12.32
C GLY A 83 4.16 -19.91 13.19
N THR A 84 4.90 -18.81 13.34
CA THR A 84 4.50 -17.62 14.09
C THR A 84 4.86 -16.37 13.31
N ILE A 85 3.92 -15.45 13.11
CA ILE A 85 4.10 -14.18 12.40
C ILE A 85 3.75 -13.01 13.33
N ARG A 86 4.72 -12.14 13.59
CA ARG A 86 4.48 -10.83 14.19
C ARG A 86 4.31 -9.78 13.10
N LEU A 87 3.16 -9.13 13.06
CA LEU A 87 3.03 -7.87 12.32
C LEU A 87 3.59 -6.74 13.18
N GLN A 88 4.69 -6.10 12.76
CA GLN A 88 5.27 -4.97 13.47
C GLN A 88 4.99 -3.66 12.71
N PRO A 89 4.09 -2.79 13.22
CA PRO A 89 3.92 -1.46 12.68
C PRO A 89 5.23 -0.68 12.75
N ILE A 90 5.57 0.08 11.71
CA ILE A 90 6.71 0.99 11.67
C ILE A 90 6.28 2.35 11.10
N GLY A 91 6.84 3.42 11.67
CA GLY A 91 6.39 4.79 11.44
C GLY A 91 6.09 5.50 12.76
N LEU A 92 6.24 6.82 12.79
CA LEU A 92 6.22 7.61 14.02
C LEU A 92 5.33 8.86 13.86
N PRO A 93 4.20 8.95 14.59
CA PRO A 93 3.44 7.83 15.14
C PRO A 93 2.84 6.99 14.00
N PHE A 94 2.54 5.73 14.27
CA PHE A 94 1.79 4.92 13.30
C PHE A 94 0.30 5.32 13.30
N PRO A 95 -0.40 5.37 12.15
CA PRO A 95 -1.78 5.86 12.09
C PRO A 95 -2.76 5.08 13.00
N GLU A 96 -3.40 5.79 13.93
CA GLU A 96 -4.29 5.19 14.94
C GLU A 96 -5.46 4.41 14.32
N SER A 97 -6.09 4.94 13.27
CA SER A 97 -7.17 4.25 12.57
C SER A 97 -6.75 2.90 11.96
N LEU A 98 -5.47 2.76 11.60
CA LEU A 98 -4.93 1.49 11.12
C LEU A 98 -4.59 0.57 12.29
N LEU A 99 -4.01 1.07 13.40
CA LEU A 99 -3.77 0.27 14.60
C LEU A 99 -5.05 -0.34 15.15
N SER A 100 -6.14 0.42 15.21
CA SER A 100 -7.43 -0.08 15.69
C SER A 100 -8.03 -1.13 14.74
N TRP A 101 -7.68 -1.07 13.46
CA TRP A 101 -8.20 -1.95 12.43
C TRP A 101 -7.40 -3.26 12.27
N LEU A 102 -6.07 -3.20 12.39
CA LEU A 102 -5.16 -4.32 12.18
C LEU A 102 -5.49 -5.57 13.00
N PRO A 103 -5.84 -5.51 14.30
CA PRO A 103 -6.21 -6.70 15.06
C PRO A 103 -7.34 -7.52 14.43
N GLY A 104 -8.41 -6.85 13.97
CA GLY A 104 -9.54 -7.51 13.32
C GLY A 104 -9.16 -8.13 11.97
N VAL A 105 -8.25 -7.48 11.24
CA VAL A 105 -7.73 -7.99 9.96
C VAL A 105 -6.87 -9.23 10.16
N LEU A 106 -5.95 -9.19 11.14
CA LEU A 106 -5.08 -10.31 11.47
C LEU A 106 -5.91 -11.51 11.96
N ALA A 107 -6.92 -11.26 12.80
CA ALA A 107 -7.87 -12.29 13.23
C ALA A 107 -8.65 -12.90 12.05
N HIS A 108 -9.08 -12.08 11.08
CA HIS A 108 -9.74 -12.56 9.87
C HIS A 108 -8.84 -13.43 8.99
N TRP A 109 -7.56 -13.06 8.80
CA TRP A 109 -6.62 -13.91 8.07
C TRP A 109 -6.38 -15.23 8.81
N LYS A 110 -6.20 -15.16 10.13
CA LYS A 110 -5.95 -16.31 11.02
C LYS A 110 -7.12 -17.31 11.06
N SER A 111 -8.36 -16.85 10.89
CA SER A 111 -9.56 -17.70 10.97
C SER A 111 -9.74 -18.63 9.76
N ARG A 112 -8.99 -18.43 8.68
CA ARG A 112 -9.01 -19.31 7.49
C ARG A 112 -8.49 -20.70 7.87
N PRO A 113 -9.15 -21.82 7.48
CA PRO A 113 -8.73 -23.17 7.84
C PRO A 113 -7.27 -23.50 7.49
N VAL A 114 -6.78 -23.00 6.34
CA VAL A 114 -5.40 -23.15 5.89
C VAL A 114 -4.35 -22.51 6.83
N ASN A 115 -4.79 -21.62 7.73
CA ASN A 115 -3.96 -20.87 8.67
C ASN A 115 -4.12 -21.36 10.13
N ALA A 116 -4.81 -22.49 10.35
CA ALA A 116 -5.12 -23.00 11.69
C ALA A 116 -3.89 -23.19 12.59
N GLY A 117 -2.77 -23.66 12.03
CA GLY A 117 -1.52 -23.90 12.76
C GLY A 117 -0.59 -22.70 12.92
N ILE A 118 -0.95 -21.52 12.41
CA ILE A 118 -0.11 -20.32 12.46
C ILE A 118 -0.48 -19.43 13.64
N SER A 119 0.47 -19.01 14.47
CA SER A 119 0.25 -17.98 15.48
C SER A 119 0.51 -16.58 14.91
N VAL A 120 -0.33 -15.60 15.25
CA VAL A 120 -0.21 -14.22 14.75
C VAL A 120 -0.28 -13.24 15.92
N SER A 121 0.64 -12.26 15.94
CA SER A 121 0.68 -11.19 16.95
C SER A 121 0.83 -9.82 16.29
N LEU A 122 0.36 -8.77 16.97
CA LEU A 122 0.58 -7.38 16.58
C LEU A 122 1.62 -6.77 17.54
N GLY A 123 2.69 -6.24 16.97
CA GLY A 123 3.73 -5.53 17.70
C GLY A 123 3.24 -4.19 18.26
N PRO A 124 3.96 -3.62 19.25
CA PRO A 124 3.59 -2.35 19.85
C PRO A 124 3.67 -1.20 18.85
N GLU A 125 2.92 -0.14 19.12
CA GLU A 125 3.01 1.12 18.38
C GLU A 125 4.41 1.76 18.62
N PRO A 126 5.14 2.16 17.56
CA PRO A 126 6.55 2.57 17.70
C PRO A 126 6.78 3.84 18.53
N SER A 127 5.87 4.80 18.56
CA SER A 127 6.01 6.02 19.38
C SER A 127 5.96 5.75 20.88
N ARG A 128 5.43 4.60 21.31
CA ARG A 128 5.39 4.15 22.71
C ARG A 128 6.63 3.36 23.15
N ALA A 129 7.64 3.21 22.30
CA ALA A 129 8.87 2.48 22.65
C ALA A 129 9.70 3.22 23.73
N ALA A 130 10.39 2.46 24.60
CA ALA A 130 11.17 3.02 25.71
C ALA A 130 12.37 3.86 25.24
N SER A 131 13.07 3.42 24.19
CA SER A 131 14.12 4.19 23.51
C SER A 131 13.56 5.27 22.56
N GLY A 132 12.32 5.70 22.81
CA GLY A 132 11.37 6.25 21.85
C GLY A 132 11.78 7.51 21.08
N PRO A 133 10.82 8.15 20.39
CA PRO A 133 11.08 9.21 19.40
C PRO A 133 11.92 10.38 19.92
N ALA A 134 11.85 10.67 21.21
CA ALA A 134 12.66 11.73 21.83
C ALA A 134 14.17 11.49 21.73
N GLY A 135 14.64 10.23 21.80
CA GLY A 135 16.07 9.91 21.65
C GLY A 135 16.56 10.22 20.24
N MET A 136 15.83 9.73 19.24
CA MET A 136 16.08 10.01 17.82
C MET A 136 16.05 11.51 17.53
N LEU A 137 15.08 12.25 18.06
CA LEU A 137 14.99 13.70 17.84
C LEU A 137 16.15 14.47 18.49
N ARG A 138 16.65 14.04 19.66
CA ARG A 138 17.83 14.66 20.27
C ARG A 138 19.06 14.48 19.39
N GLU A 139 19.31 13.26 18.92
CA GLU A 139 20.41 12.98 17.99
C GLU A 139 20.35 13.86 16.72
N LEU A 140 19.15 14.03 16.16
CA LEU A 140 18.96 14.88 14.97
C LEU A 140 19.14 16.38 15.27
N LEU A 141 18.78 16.85 16.46
CA LEU A 141 18.97 18.25 16.87
C LEU A 141 20.44 18.59 17.13
N ASP A 142 21.24 17.60 17.55
CA ASP A 142 22.68 17.75 17.74
C ASP A 142 23.46 17.65 16.41
N ALA A 143 22.82 17.14 15.34
CA ALA A 143 23.44 17.05 14.03
C ALA A 143 23.51 18.43 13.31
N PRO A 144 24.56 18.69 12.52
CA PRO A 144 24.66 19.92 11.74
C PRO A 144 23.48 20.11 10.80
N SER A 145 22.88 21.30 10.80
CA SER A 145 21.84 21.69 9.85
C SER A 145 22.41 22.42 8.63
N ALA A 146 21.74 22.30 7.49
CA ALA A 146 22.13 23.01 6.27
C ALA A 146 21.64 24.46 6.31
N SER A 147 22.52 25.41 5.97
CA SER A 147 22.13 26.79 5.74
C SER A 147 21.28 26.90 4.47
N LEU A 148 20.24 27.73 4.51
CA LEU A 148 19.41 28.06 3.34
C LEU A 148 19.92 29.30 2.59
N ALA A 149 21.05 29.87 3.01
CA ALA A 149 21.64 31.02 2.32
C ALA A 149 21.94 30.67 0.85
N GLY A 150 21.41 31.48 -0.07
CA GLY A 150 21.58 31.27 -1.52
C GLY A 150 20.64 30.23 -2.14
N VAL A 151 19.73 29.62 -1.37
CA VAL A 151 18.69 28.74 -1.93
C VAL A 151 17.59 29.59 -2.58
N PRO A 152 17.33 29.46 -3.89
CA PRO A 152 16.29 30.24 -4.56
C PRO A 152 14.88 29.77 -4.14
N PRO A 153 13.90 30.69 -4.04
CA PRO A 153 12.52 30.31 -3.79
C PRO A 153 11.99 29.47 -4.96
N ALA A 154 11.22 28.41 -4.65
CA ALA A 154 10.76 27.41 -5.63
C ALA A 154 9.23 27.23 -5.68
N LEU A 155 8.46 28.18 -5.14
CA LEU A 155 7.00 28.21 -5.29
C LEU A 155 6.63 28.79 -6.67
N GLY A 156 5.53 28.32 -7.26
CA GLY A 156 5.03 28.81 -8.55
C GLY A 156 5.68 28.14 -9.77
N LYS A 157 5.72 26.81 -9.80
CA LYS A 157 6.17 26.08 -10.99
C LYS A 157 5.21 26.35 -12.16
N PRO A 158 5.70 26.76 -13.35
CA PRO A 158 4.86 26.93 -14.52
C PRO A 158 4.02 25.67 -14.79
N GLY A 159 2.71 25.84 -15.02
CA GLY A 159 1.78 24.74 -15.28
C GLY A 159 1.15 24.09 -14.04
N TRP A 160 1.24 24.74 -12.87
CA TRP A 160 0.56 24.31 -11.63
C TRP A 160 -0.67 25.16 -11.29
N ASP A 161 -1.08 26.06 -12.17
CA ASP A 161 -2.17 27.02 -11.91
C ASP A 161 -3.57 26.45 -12.18
N SER A 162 -3.69 25.51 -13.12
CA SER A 162 -4.97 24.92 -13.52
C SER A 162 -4.82 23.45 -13.89
N PRO A 163 -5.80 22.58 -13.55
CA PRO A 163 -5.80 21.21 -14.04
C PRO A 163 -5.93 21.20 -15.56
N PRO A 164 -5.36 20.20 -16.26
CA PRO A 164 -5.59 20.05 -17.69
C PRO A 164 -7.06 19.71 -17.96
N ASP A 165 -7.52 19.95 -19.20
CA ASP A 165 -8.84 19.48 -19.64
C ASP A 165 -8.90 17.95 -19.61
N PHE A 166 -10.06 17.40 -19.24
CA PHE A 166 -10.34 15.97 -19.25
C PHE A 166 -11.84 15.70 -19.45
N ASP A 167 -12.16 14.56 -20.04
CA ASP A 167 -13.54 14.05 -20.09
C ASP A 167 -13.86 13.16 -18.88
N PHE A 168 -12.80 12.52 -18.35
CA PHE A 168 -12.88 11.59 -17.24
C PHE A 168 -11.72 11.84 -16.27
N HIS A 169 -12.01 11.83 -14.98
CA HIS A 169 -11.03 11.84 -13.91
C HIS A 169 -11.29 10.66 -12.98
N LEU A 170 -10.39 9.68 -13.05
CA LEU A 170 -10.42 8.49 -12.21
C LEU A 170 -9.77 8.81 -10.86
N LEU A 171 -10.57 8.77 -9.79
CA LEU A 171 -10.10 8.80 -8.42
C LEU A 171 -9.95 7.37 -7.93
N VAL A 172 -8.71 6.88 -7.87
CA VAL A 172 -8.39 5.48 -7.58
C VAL A 172 -8.00 5.35 -6.10
N CYS A 173 -8.84 4.68 -5.31
CA CYS A 173 -8.57 4.45 -3.90
C CYS A 173 -7.39 3.49 -3.74
N THR A 174 -6.29 3.99 -3.17
CA THR A 174 -5.07 3.22 -2.90
C THR A 174 -4.81 3.03 -1.41
N GLY A 175 -5.79 3.36 -0.55
CA GLY A 175 -5.67 3.19 0.89
C GLY A 175 -5.69 1.72 1.34
N PRO A 176 -5.26 1.41 2.57
CA PRO A 176 -4.96 0.03 2.99
C PRO A 176 -6.10 -0.97 2.84
N ARG A 177 -7.34 -0.53 3.10
CA ARG A 177 -8.53 -1.38 2.97
C ARG A 177 -8.83 -1.78 1.52
N CYS A 178 -8.51 -0.93 0.54
CA CYS A 178 -8.60 -1.31 -0.86
C CYS A 178 -7.40 -2.15 -1.29
N GLN A 179 -6.19 -1.82 -0.82
CA GLN A 179 -4.99 -2.61 -1.15
C GLN A 179 -5.06 -4.06 -0.72
N MET A 180 -5.64 -4.34 0.45
CA MET A 180 -5.87 -5.73 0.88
C MET A 180 -6.89 -6.51 0.02
N ARG A 181 -7.60 -5.84 -0.88
CA ARG A 181 -8.52 -6.44 -1.84
C ARG A 181 -7.93 -6.40 -3.25
N ASP A 182 -6.60 -6.55 -3.33
CA ASP A 182 -5.82 -6.63 -4.57
C ASP A 182 -5.92 -5.37 -5.44
N ALA A 183 -6.04 -4.19 -4.80
CA ALA A 183 -5.97 -2.89 -5.50
C ALA A 183 -4.53 -2.49 -5.90
N ALA A 184 -3.54 -3.32 -5.60
CA ALA A 184 -2.15 -3.04 -5.89
C ALA A 184 -1.99 -2.83 -7.39
N SER A 185 -1.38 -1.73 -7.80
CA SER A 185 -1.23 -1.38 -9.22
C SER A 185 -2.50 -1.06 -9.99
N LEU A 186 -3.67 -0.95 -9.35
CA LEU A 186 -4.92 -0.62 -10.04
C LEU A 186 -4.81 0.68 -10.85
N SER A 187 -4.16 1.71 -10.31
CA SER A 187 -3.94 2.97 -11.04
C SER A 187 -3.03 2.81 -12.27
N HIS A 188 -2.01 1.95 -12.21
CA HIS A 188 -1.15 1.62 -13.35
C HIS A 188 -1.91 0.83 -14.42
N VAL A 189 -2.74 -0.12 -14.00
CA VAL A 189 -3.61 -0.87 -14.91
C VAL A 189 -4.55 0.09 -15.63
N LEU A 190 -5.28 0.93 -14.91
CA LEU A 190 -6.21 1.91 -15.51
C LEU A 190 -5.52 2.86 -16.48
N LYS A 191 -4.34 3.39 -16.12
CA LYS A 191 -3.54 4.23 -17.02
C LYS A 191 -3.11 3.48 -18.28
N ALA A 192 -2.70 2.22 -18.16
CA ALA A 192 -2.30 1.39 -19.29
C ALA A 192 -3.49 1.08 -20.21
N GLU A 193 -4.65 0.74 -19.66
CA GLU A 193 -5.88 0.51 -20.43
C GLU A 193 -6.33 1.81 -21.13
N CYS A 194 -6.26 2.97 -20.46
CA CYS A 194 -6.58 4.27 -21.08
C CYS A 194 -5.62 4.62 -22.24
N ALA A 195 -4.34 4.27 -22.11
CA ALA A 195 -3.36 4.44 -23.19
C ALA A 195 -3.66 3.50 -24.37
N ALA A 196 -3.95 2.22 -24.10
CA ALA A 196 -4.31 1.24 -25.12
C ALA A 196 -5.60 1.61 -25.86
N ALA A 197 -6.55 2.26 -25.18
CA ALA A 197 -7.80 2.75 -25.76
C ALA A 197 -7.68 4.13 -26.43
N GLY A 198 -6.50 4.76 -26.44
CA GLY A 198 -6.28 6.07 -27.07
C GLY A 198 -6.89 7.26 -26.33
N ILE A 199 -7.31 7.10 -25.07
CA ILE A 199 -7.96 8.15 -24.26
C ILE A 199 -7.09 8.71 -23.15
N ALA A 200 -5.81 8.33 -23.05
CA ALA A 200 -4.91 8.76 -21.96
C ALA A 200 -4.83 10.28 -21.77
N LYS A 201 -4.91 11.07 -22.84
CA LYS A 201 -4.91 12.55 -22.76
C LYS A 201 -6.24 13.15 -22.29
N ARG A 202 -7.33 12.38 -22.36
CA ARG A 202 -8.70 12.77 -21.99
C ARG A 202 -9.14 12.15 -20.66
N CYS A 203 -8.29 11.31 -20.06
CA CYS A 203 -8.56 10.59 -18.83
C CYS A 203 -7.49 10.89 -17.78
N LEU A 204 -7.79 11.81 -16.87
CA LEU A 204 -6.95 12.08 -15.71
C LEU A 204 -7.05 10.93 -14.71
N THR A 205 -5.96 10.58 -14.03
CA THR A 205 -5.97 9.53 -13.00
C THR A 205 -5.21 10.00 -11.77
N THR A 206 -5.88 10.02 -10.63
CA THR A 206 -5.32 10.39 -9.33
C THR A 206 -5.43 9.22 -8.35
N THR A 207 -4.32 8.85 -7.74
CA THR A 207 -4.31 7.95 -6.59
C THR A 207 -4.72 8.71 -5.34
N THR A 208 -5.66 8.16 -4.58
CA THR A 208 -6.20 8.79 -3.38
C THR A 208 -6.04 7.88 -2.16
N GLY A 209 -6.16 8.48 -0.97
CA GLY A 209 -6.44 7.74 0.25
C GLY A 209 -7.86 7.14 0.23
N CYS A 210 -8.41 6.85 1.41
CA CYS A 210 -9.77 6.31 1.51
C CYS A 210 -10.82 7.32 1.00
N ILE A 211 -11.62 6.92 0.01
CA ILE A 211 -12.75 7.72 -0.51
C ILE A 211 -14.14 7.15 -0.16
N TYR A 212 -14.21 6.07 0.66
CA TYR A 212 -15.45 5.35 1.03
C TYR A 212 -16.19 4.71 -0.17
N PRO A 213 -17.04 3.67 0.00
CA PRO A 213 -17.08 2.71 1.10
C PRO A 213 -16.02 1.62 0.97
N CYS A 214 -15.31 1.34 2.07
CA CYS A 214 -14.23 0.36 2.08
C CYS A 214 -14.69 -1.09 1.82
N ASN A 215 -15.95 -1.41 2.14
CA ASN A 215 -16.51 -2.74 1.94
C ASN A 215 -16.79 -3.05 0.46
N LYS A 216 -16.84 -2.04 -0.41
CA LYS A 216 -16.95 -2.19 -1.87
C LYS A 216 -15.62 -2.06 -2.58
N GLY A 217 -14.49 -2.06 -1.84
CA GLY A 217 -13.17 -1.95 -2.42
C GLY A 217 -12.79 -3.11 -3.37
N PRO A 218 -11.80 -2.89 -4.25
CA PRO A 218 -11.17 -1.62 -4.60
C PRO A 218 -12.15 -0.63 -5.26
N VAL A 219 -12.08 0.65 -4.90
CA VAL A 219 -13.03 1.67 -5.38
C VAL A 219 -12.37 2.61 -6.38
N VAL A 220 -13.08 2.87 -7.49
CA VAL A 220 -12.77 3.94 -8.45
C VAL A 220 -14.00 4.82 -8.61
N ALA A 221 -13.84 6.13 -8.40
CA ALA A 221 -14.86 7.11 -8.76
C ALA A 221 -14.49 7.79 -10.09
N VAL A 222 -15.48 8.01 -10.94
CA VAL A 222 -15.34 8.65 -12.26
C VAL A 222 -16.00 10.02 -12.20
N TYR A 223 -15.19 11.06 -12.27
CA TYR A 223 -15.63 12.46 -12.30
C TYR A 223 -15.50 13.03 -13.73
N PRO A 224 -16.41 13.88 -14.22
CA PRO A 224 -17.54 14.52 -13.53
C PRO A 224 -18.85 13.71 -13.51
N GLN A 225 -18.87 12.52 -14.08
CA GLN A 225 -20.07 11.68 -14.22
C GLN A 225 -20.69 11.32 -12.86
N GLY A 226 -19.84 11.17 -11.83
CA GLY A 226 -20.27 10.88 -10.47
C GLY A 226 -20.45 9.39 -10.19
N ASP A 227 -19.99 8.52 -11.09
CA ASP A 227 -20.18 7.07 -10.98
C ASP A 227 -19.08 6.39 -10.18
N TRP A 228 -19.46 5.39 -9.37
CA TRP A 228 -18.57 4.67 -8.46
C TRP A 228 -18.58 3.17 -8.75
N PHE A 229 -17.40 2.62 -8.96
CA PHE A 229 -17.19 1.25 -9.38
C PHE A 229 -16.37 0.47 -8.35
N ARG A 230 -16.73 -0.79 -8.17
CA ARG A 230 -15.86 -1.80 -7.59
C ARG A 230 -14.99 -2.38 -8.71
N VAL A 231 -13.67 -2.27 -8.59
CA VAL A 231 -12.72 -2.71 -9.62
C VAL A 231 -11.71 -3.70 -9.01
N PRO A 232 -12.10 -4.98 -8.83
CA PRO A 232 -11.32 -5.96 -8.07
C PRO A 232 -10.09 -6.50 -8.80
N ASP A 233 -10.03 -6.36 -10.12
CA ASP A 233 -9.01 -6.99 -10.93
C ASP A 233 -8.79 -6.23 -12.26
N ARG A 234 -7.82 -6.71 -13.04
CA ARG A 234 -7.49 -6.17 -14.36
C ARG A 234 -8.66 -6.28 -15.35
N THR A 235 -9.46 -7.35 -15.28
CA THR A 235 -10.59 -7.56 -16.18
C THR A 235 -11.64 -6.48 -15.96
N ALA A 236 -11.97 -6.19 -14.70
CA ALA A 236 -12.87 -5.11 -14.31
C ALA A 236 -12.31 -3.73 -14.71
N ALA A 237 -11.00 -3.50 -14.55
CA ALA A 237 -10.37 -2.24 -14.96
C ALA A 237 -10.45 -2.03 -16.48
N ARG A 238 -10.19 -3.08 -17.27
CA ARG A 238 -10.35 -3.08 -18.73
C ARG A 238 -11.79 -2.81 -19.13
N ARG A 239 -12.76 -3.46 -18.48
CA ARG A 239 -14.20 -3.22 -18.74
C ARG A 239 -14.59 -1.79 -18.43
N LEU A 240 -14.16 -1.24 -17.29
CA LEU A 240 -14.42 0.15 -16.94
C LEU A 240 -13.94 1.10 -18.06
N VAL A 241 -12.71 0.94 -18.54
CA VAL A 241 -12.17 1.79 -19.61
C VAL A 241 -12.92 1.62 -20.92
N HIS A 242 -13.00 0.39 -21.45
CA HIS A 242 -13.53 0.17 -22.80
C HIS A 242 -15.05 0.28 -22.90
N GLU A 243 -15.78 -0.15 -21.88
CA GLU A 243 -17.25 -0.17 -21.92
C GLU A 243 -17.83 1.17 -21.47
N VAL A 244 -17.33 1.74 -20.37
CA VAL A 244 -17.86 3.00 -19.83
C VAL A 244 -17.20 4.20 -20.50
N LEU A 245 -15.87 4.32 -20.41
CA LEU A 245 -15.19 5.55 -20.84
C LEU A 245 -15.16 5.69 -22.37
N CYS A 246 -14.97 4.58 -23.10
CA CYS A 246 -14.91 4.63 -24.57
C CYS A 246 -16.28 4.48 -25.25
N ALA A 247 -17.13 3.58 -24.77
CA ALA A 247 -18.38 3.23 -25.44
C ALA A 247 -19.65 3.80 -24.78
N GLY A 248 -19.53 4.47 -23.63
CA GLY A 248 -20.67 5.08 -22.94
C GLY A 248 -21.70 4.07 -22.42
N ARG A 249 -21.30 2.81 -22.20
CA ARG A 249 -22.18 1.76 -21.66
C ARG A 249 -22.13 1.71 -20.14
N ASN A 250 -23.19 1.18 -19.54
CA ASN A 250 -23.24 0.94 -18.09
C ASN A 250 -22.57 -0.38 -17.71
N LEU A 251 -22.03 -0.46 -16.50
CA LEU A 251 -21.51 -1.70 -15.89
C LEU A 251 -22.24 -1.99 -14.57
N PRO A 252 -23.52 -2.41 -14.61
CA PRO A 252 -24.36 -2.52 -13.40
C PRO A 252 -23.86 -3.59 -12.41
N ASP A 253 -23.03 -4.53 -12.84
CA ASP A 253 -22.40 -5.53 -11.98
C ASP A 253 -21.22 -4.97 -11.17
N LEU A 254 -20.58 -3.89 -11.65
CA LEU A 254 -19.44 -3.24 -11.00
C LEU A 254 -19.79 -1.88 -10.40
N GLN A 255 -20.74 -1.15 -10.98
CA GLN A 255 -21.22 0.13 -10.51
C GLN A 255 -22.14 -0.06 -9.32
N PHE A 256 -21.82 0.56 -8.19
CA PHE A 256 -22.62 0.44 -6.96
C PHE A 256 -23.22 1.77 -6.49
N HIS A 257 -22.79 2.89 -7.08
CA HIS A 257 -23.32 4.22 -6.74
C HIS A 257 -23.15 5.18 -7.92
N SER A 258 -24.06 6.16 -7.99
CA SER A 258 -23.92 7.35 -8.83
C SER A 258 -24.32 8.54 -7.96
N ALA A 259 -23.43 9.52 -7.85
CA ALA A 259 -23.69 10.73 -7.09
C ALA A 259 -24.81 11.51 -7.78
N ARG A 260 -25.82 11.93 -7.02
CA ARG A 260 -26.87 12.79 -7.59
C ARG A 260 -26.21 14.07 -8.09
N ARG A 261 -26.45 14.46 -9.34
CA ARG A 261 -26.15 15.82 -9.79
C ARG A 261 -26.80 16.79 -8.79
N ALA A 262 -26.06 17.83 -8.39
CA ALA A 262 -26.60 18.87 -7.54
C ALA A 262 -27.97 19.29 -8.09
N ARG A 263 -28.99 19.35 -7.24
CA ARG A 263 -30.25 19.98 -7.62
C ARG A 263 -29.90 21.39 -8.07
N ALA A 264 -30.33 21.78 -9.26
CA ALA A 264 -30.41 23.18 -9.60
C ALA A 264 -31.55 23.76 -8.76
N ASP A 265 -31.29 24.01 -7.48
CA ASP A 265 -32.17 24.82 -6.65
C ASP A 265 -32.13 26.22 -7.27
N HIS A 266 -33.27 26.62 -7.84
CA HIS A 266 -33.52 27.95 -8.38
C HIS A 266 -33.48 28.99 -7.27
#